data_AF-A0A2H1FKZ8-F1
#
_entry.id   AF-A0A2H1FKZ8-F1
#
_cell.length_a   1.000
_cell.length_b   1.000
_cell.length_c   1.000
_cell.angle_alpha   90.00
_cell.angle_beta   90.00
_cell.angle_gamma   90.00
#
_symmetry.space_group_name_H-M   'P 1'
#
loop_
_entity.id
_entity.type
_entity.pdbx_description
1 polymer ?
#
loop_
_entity_poly.entity_id
_entity_poly.type
_entity_poly.pdbx_seq_one_letter_code
_entity_poly.pdbx_strand_id
1 'polypeptide(L)'
;MYLPSTKWTWAFMLTVAIQALACIAVQAYVFGEFLSSLEGSPAEKNGGRTSTATTIPTYLALFIFGFMYQLVLAWDALRLKNTIQVIGLCIYNLGMLIYSSLQTSQVYDAIRQLVSEGRIESDEEENTYTQLRPFLIAAPCIIALGTVVLSFIAWKLYHEFAWTIYKHISADLRLKRRYLTYQIYIALLKFDFFFFLGFTVQFVVVVVSARDAEFYLTIAAIPVTIILLFLAAYITRKESYYGQFFIIVIYFTAMAYFVFKLVRMYTPPREKDYLAARSSLTTFAVLTLLLVIVTIAAAIMVMINFNKGLKPHIQKRKLPNANELPEVNGKWQTSDFNGPPHPLGQVPQRMTID
;
A
#
# COMPACT_ATOMS: atom_id res chain seq x y z
N MET A 1 -3.46 -1.56 -22.84
CA MET A 1 -3.95 -1.97 -21.50
C MET A 1 -3.53 -3.44 -21.29
N TYR A 2 -2.96 -3.84 -20.15
CA TYR A 2 -2.57 -5.25 -19.93
C TYR A 2 -3.83 -6.07 -19.62
N LEU A 3 -4.02 -7.18 -20.32
CA LEU A 3 -5.11 -8.12 -20.10
C LEU A 3 -4.53 -9.38 -19.41
N PRO A 4 -5.17 -9.92 -18.34
CA PRO A 4 -4.69 -11.12 -17.68
C PRO A 4 -4.70 -12.30 -18.66
N SER A 5 -3.62 -13.09 -18.66
CA SER A 5 -3.42 -14.15 -19.65
C SER A 5 -3.82 -15.54 -19.15
N THR A 6 -3.85 -15.76 -17.84
CA THR A 6 -4.12 -17.09 -17.25
C THR A 6 -5.32 -17.06 -16.32
N LYS A 7 -5.93 -18.23 -16.11
CA LYS A 7 -7.14 -18.39 -15.28
C LYS A 7 -6.94 -17.80 -13.87
N TRP A 8 -5.77 -18.02 -13.27
CA TRP A 8 -5.45 -17.52 -11.93
C TRP A 8 -5.20 -16.01 -11.89
N THR A 9 -4.56 -15.45 -12.92
CA THR A 9 -4.42 -13.98 -13.03
C THR A 9 -5.77 -13.28 -13.21
N TRP A 10 -6.70 -13.88 -13.95
CA TRP A 10 -8.08 -13.41 -14.07
C TRP A 10 -8.83 -13.53 -12.74
N ALA A 11 -8.74 -14.69 -12.08
CA ALA A 11 -9.37 -14.91 -10.79
C ALA A 11 -8.91 -13.87 -9.76
N PHE A 12 -7.60 -13.59 -9.67
CA PHE A 12 -7.08 -12.58 -8.76
C PHE A 12 -7.61 -11.18 -9.06
N MET A 13 -7.54 -10.72 -10.32
CA MET A 13 -8.10 -9.41 -10.69
C MET A 13 -9.58 -9.30 -10.38
N LEU A 14 -10.36 -10.33 -10.72
CA LEU A 14 -11.79 -10.34 -10.53
C LEU A 14 -12.15 -10.36 -9.03
N THR A 15 -11.43 -11.13 -8.21
CA THR A 15 -11.61 -11.10 -6.75
C THR A 15 -11.30 -9.73 -6.17
N VAL A 16 -10.17 -9.10 -6.54
CA VAL A 16 -9.85 -7.73 -6.07
C VAL A 16 -10.90 -6.73 -6.54
N ALA A 17 -11.37 -6.82 -7.79
CA ALA A 17 -12.39 -5.95 -8.36
C ALA A 17 -13.74 -6.09 -7.65
N ILE A 18 -14.21 -7.32 -7.43
CA ILE A 18 -15.47 -7.57 -6.73
C ILE A 18 -15.38 -7.11 -5.28
N GLN A 19 -14.28 -7.41 -4.58
CA GLN A 19 -14.09 -6.98 -3.20
C GLN A 19 -14.07 -5.44 -3.11
N ALA A 20 -13.32 -4.77 -3.99
CA ALA A 20 -13.28 -3.31 -4.05
C ALA A 20 -14.66 -2.70 -4.33
N LEU A 21 -15.39 -3.23 -5.31
CA LEU A 21 -16.73 -2.75 -5.66
C LEU A 21 -17.72 -2.92 -4.50
N ALA A 22 -17.74 -4.08 -3.86
CA ALA A 22 -18.59 -4.36 -2.70
C ALA A 22 -18.27 -3.43 -1.52
N CYS A 23 -16.98 -3.27 -1.20
CA CYS A 23 -16.55 -2.38 -0.13
C CYS A 23 -16.89 -0.92 -0.44
N ILE A 24 -16.65 -0.43 -1.67
CA ILE A 24 -16.99 0.93 -2.07
C ILE A 24 -18.50 1.17 -2.00
N ALA A 25 -19.32 0.21 -2.43
CA ALA A 25 -20.78 0.33 -2.35
C ALA A 25 -21.26 0.46 -0.90
N VAL A 26 -20.73 -0.37 0.01
CA VAL A 26 -21.02 -0.28 1.45
C VAL A 26 -20.59 1.08 2.01
N GLN A 27 -19.39 1.57 1.68
CA GLN A 27 -18.95 2.87 2.17
C GLN A 27 -19.75 4.04 1.59
N ALA A 28 -20.18 3.97 0.33
CA ALA A 28 -21.00 5.00 -0.30
C ALA A 28 -22.37 5.11 0.38
N TYR A 29 -22.98 3.96 0.75
CA TYR A 29 -24.21 3.94 1.52
C TYR A 29 -24.03 4.56 2.91
N VAL A 30 -23.00 4.13 3.67
CA VAL A 30 -22.68 4.69 5.00
C VAL A 30 -22.45 6.20 4.93
N PHE A 31 -21.77 6.67 3.88
CA PHE A 31 -21.53 8.09 3.67
C PHE A 31 -22.83 8.86 3.38
N GLY A 32 -23.70 8.33 2.52
CA GLY A 32 -24.98 8.94 2.18
C GLY A 32 -25.90 9.09 3.40
N GLU A 33 -26.05 8.01 4.17
CA GLU A 33 -26.90 8.00 5.38
C GLU A 33 -26.37 8.97 6.45
N PHE A 34 -25.04 9.04 6.62
CA PHE A 34 -24.41 9.99 7.52
C PHE A 34 -24.65 11.45 7.10
N LEU A 35 -24.58 11.76 5.80
CA LEU A 35 -24.88 13.10 5.30
C LEU A 35 -26.36 13.45 5.50
N SER A 36 -27.28 12.53 5.22
CA SER A 36 -28.72 12.76 5.45
C SER A 36 -29.03 13.03 6.93
N SER A 37 -28.34 12.35 7.85
CA SER A 37 -28.47 12.60 9.29
C SER A 37 -27.92 13.97 9.72
N LEU A 38 -26.95 14.53 8.99
CA LEU A 38 -26.42 15.87 9.24
C LEU A 38 -27.32 16.98 8.67
N GLU A 39 -27.93 16.77 7.51
CA GLU A 39 -28.84 17.73 6.84
C GLU A 39 -30.16 17.91 7.63
N GLY A 40 -30.59 16.89 8.38
CA GLY A 40 -31.75 16.98 9.27
C GLY A 40 -31.55 17.89 10.49
N SER A 41 -30.31 18.26 10.81
CA SER A 41 -29.97 18.83 12.11
C SER A 41 -30.00 20.36 12.19
N PRO A 42 -30.53 20.94 13.29
CA PRO A 42 -30.70 22.39 13.46
C PRO A 42 -29.38 23.19 13.51
N ALA A 43 -28.24 22.52 13.73
CA ALA A 43 -26.91 23.13 13.80
C ALA A 43 -26.31 23.55 12.44
N GLU A 44 -26.85 23.07 11.30
CA GLU A 44 -26.42 23.51 9.97
C GLU A 44 -26.72 25.01 9.74
N LYS A 45 -27.79 25.52 10.37
CA LYS A 45 -28.21 26.94 10.29
C LYS A 45 -27.20 27.93 10.89
N ASN A 46 -26.25 27.47 11.70
CA ASN A 46 -25.27 28.33 12.40
C ASN A 46 -23.82 28.23 11.88
N GLY A 47 -23.59 27.59 10.72
CA GLY A 47 -22.40 27.83 9.89
C GLY A 47 -21.01 27.35 10.38
N GLY A 48 -20.89 26.74 11.54
CA GLY A 48 -19.60 26.21 12.03
C GLY A 48 -19.39 24.74 11.67
N ARG A 49 -18.42 24.39 10.80
CA ARG A 49 -17.92 23.01 10.66
C ARG A 49 -16.95 22.70 11.81
N THR A 50 -17.31 21.77 12.71
CA THR A 50 -16.41 21.25 13.76
C THR A 50 -15.53 20.12 13.20
N SER A 51 -14.35 19.87 13.81
CA SER A 51 -13.43 18.79 13.40
C SER A 51 -14.11 17.41 13.40
N THR A 52 -15.04 17.20 14.33
CA THR A 52 -15.86 15.98 14.48
C THR A 52 -16.67 15.68 13.22
N ALA A 53 -17.32 16.70 12.63
CA ALA A 53 -18.12 16.54 11.42
C ALA A 53 -17.30 16.16 10.18
N THR A 54 -16.01 16.52 10.14
CA THR A 54 -15.09 16.16 9.05
C THR A 54 -14.37 14.82 9.27
N THR A 55 -14.47 14.25 10.46
CA THR A 55 -13.75 13.03 10.86
C THR A 55 -14.27 11.78 10.15
N ILE A 56 -15.59 11.54 10.20
CA ILE A 56 -16.23 10.39 9.52
C ILE A 56 -15.98 10.41 7.99
N PRO A 57 -16.24 11.52 7.26
CA PRO A 57 -15.93 11.61 5.83
C PRO A 57 -14.48 11.30 5.49
N THR A 58 -13.54 11.71 6.33
CA THR A 58 -12.11 11.46 6.11
C THR A 58 -11.78 9.97 6.19
N TYR A 59 -12.34 9.27 7.17
CA TYR A 59 -12.14 7.83 7.29
C TYR A 59 -12.72 7.06 6.11
N LEU A 60 -13.93 7.43 5.69
CA LEU A 60 -14.63 6.85 4.54
C LEU A 60 -13.87 7.11 3.23
N ALA A 61 -13.43 8.33 2.99
CA ALA A 61 -12.67 8.71 1.80
C ALA A 61 -11.35 7.93 1.70
N LEU A 62 -10.64 7.77 2.83
CA LEU A 62 -9.41 6.98 2.88
C LEU A 62 -9.65 5.49 2.64
N PHE A 63 -10.78 4.98 3.13
CA PHE A 63 -11.19 3.60 2.87
C PHE A 63 -11.42 3.35 1.38
N ILE A 64 -12.18 4.24 0.72
CA ILE A 64 -12.42 4.19 -0.73
C ILE A 64 -11.11 4.30 -1.50
N PHE A 65 -10.26 5.28 -1.14
CA PHE A 65 -8.94 5.45 -1.74
C PHE A 65 -8.09 4.19 -1.60
N GLY A 66 -8.16 3.51 -0.45
CA GLY A 66 -7.46 2.25 -0.21
C GLY A 66 -7.85 1.12 -1.16
N PHE A 67 -9.14 0.97 -1.47
CA PHE A 67 -9.59 -0.03 -2.45
C PHE A 67 -9.25 0.35 -3.89
N MET A 68 -9.34 1.64 -4.24
CA MET A 68 -8.89 2.11 -5.55
C MET A 68 -7.39 1.89 -5.74
N TYR A 69 -6.59 2.17 -4.70
CA TYR A 69 -5.15 1.94 -4.72
C TYR A 69 -4.82 0.45 -4.83
N GLN A 70 -5.56 -0.41 -4.13
CA GLN A 70 -5.42 -1.87 -4.21
C GLN A 70 -5.63 -2.39 -5.63
N LEU A 71 -6.61 -1.85 -6.38
CA LEU A 71 -6.84 -2.22 -7.78
C LEU A 71 -5.66 -1.84 -8.68
N VAL A 72 -5.10 -0.65 -8.47
CA VAL A 72 -3.90 -0.19 -9.21
C VAL A 72 -2.71 -1.09 -8.91
N LEU A 73 -2.50 -1.44 -7.64
CA LEU A 73 -1.42 -2.34 -7.23
C LEU A 73 -1.62 -3.76 -7.75
N ALA A 74 -2.85 -4.29 -7.75
CA ALA A 74 -3.16 -5.61 -8.31
C ALA A 74 -2.86 -5.66 -9.80
N TRP A 75 -3.28 -4.63 -10.55
CA TRP A 75 -2.98 -4.52 -11.96
C TRP A 75 -1.47 -4.46 -12.22
N ASP A 76 -0.74 -3.62 -11.48
CA ASP A 76 0.71 -3.48 -11.62
C ASP A 76 1.47 -4.77 -11.26
N ALA A 77 1.06 -5.45 -10.18
CA ALA A 77 1.63 -6.72 -9.73
C ALA A 77 1.51 -7.81 -10.81
N LEU A 78 0.33 -7.95 -11.42
CA LEU A 78 0.09 -8.95 -12.45
C LEU A 78 0.76 -8.60 -13.78
N ARG A 79 0.72 -7.32 -14.18
CA ARG A 79 1.39 -6.85 -15.40
C ARG A 79 2.89 -7.14 -15.37
N LEU A 80 3.53 -6.95 -14.21
CA LEU A 80 4.96 -7.18 -14.02
C LEU A 80 5.28 -8.62 -13.58
N LYS A 81 4.26 -9.50 -13.45
CA LYS A 81 4.37 -10.86 -12.89
C LYS A 81 5.17 -10.86 -11.58
N ASN A 82 4.95 -9.84 -10.75
CA ASN A 82 5.70 -9.63 -9.51
C ASN A 82 5.00 -10.33 -8.35
N THR A 83 5.48 -11.53 -8.03
CA THR A 83 4.94 -12.36 -6.95
C THR A 83 5.03 -11.70 -5.58
N ILE A 84 6.07 -10.88 -5.34
CA ILE A 84 6.24 -10.20 -4.06
C ILE A 84 5.12 -9.17 -3.85
N GLN A 85 4.75 -8.44 -4.90
CA GLN A 85 3.62 -7.51 -4.82
C GLN A 85 2.29 -8.24 -4.61
N VAL A 86 2.09 -9.43 -5.19
CA VAL A 86 0.89 -10.24 -4.95
C VAL A 86 0.80 -10.69 -3.47
N ILE A 87 1.92 -11.12 -2.87
CA ILE A 87 1.96 -11.44 -1.43
C ILE A 87 1.73 -10.18 -0.60
N GLY A 88 2.38 -9.07 -0.96
CA GLY A 88 2.19 -7.78 -0.31
C GLY A 88 0.74 -7.29 -0.37
N LEU A 89 -0.01 -7.57 -1.44
CA LEU A 89 -1.43 -7.26 -1.56
C LEU A 89 -2.29 -8.06 -0.58
N CYS A 90 -1.90 -9.29 -0.24
CA CYS A 90 -2.60 -10.08 0.78
C CYS A 90 -2.37 -9.48 2.17
N ILE A 91 -1.14 -9.07 2.48
CA ILE A 91 -0.79 -8.38 3.74
C ILE A 91 -1.50 -7.01 3.81
N TYR A 92 -1.54 -6.29 2.70
CA TYR A 92 -2.29 -5.03 2.59
C TYR A 92 -3.78 -5.23 2.89
N ASN A 93 -4.38 -6.31 2.40
CA ASN A 93 -5.78 -6.63 2.69
C ASN A 93 -6.02 -6.90 4.19
N LEU A 94 -5.06 -7.51 4.88
CA LEU A 94 -5.09 -7.64 6.33
C LEU A 94 -5.03 -6.27 7.04
N GLY A 95 -4.20 -5.35 6.55
CA GLY A 95 -4.20 -3.97 7.03
C GLY A 95 -5.54 -3.26 6.84
N MET A 96 -6.17 -3.42 5.66
CA MET A 96 -7.51 -2.89 5.39
C MET A 96 -8.59 -3.54 6.27
N LEU A 97 -8.44 -4.82 6.62
CA LEU A 97 -9.35 -5.51 7.55
C LEU A 97 -9.27 -4.91 8.96
N ILE A 98 -8.06 -4.67 9.47
CA ILE A 98 -7.86 -4.00 10.76
C ILE A 98 -8.49 -2.62 10.72
N TYR A 99 -8.24 -1.85 9.65
CA TYR A 99 -8.81 -0.52 9.49
C TYR A 99 -10.34 -0.53 9.48
N SER A 100 -10.96 -1.45 8.71
CA SER A 100 -12.42 -1.61 8.67
C SER A 100 -13.02 -1.98 10.02
N SER A 101 -12.30 -2.76 10.82
CA SER A 101 -12.77 -3.16 12.15
C SER A 101 -12.76 -1.96 13.11
N LEU A 102 -11.70 -1.16 13.09
CA LEU A 102 -11.57 0.05 13.92
C LEU A 102 -12.53 1.17 13.49
N GLN A 103 -12.86 1.23 12.20
CA GLN A 103 -13.82 2.20 11.67
C GLN A 103 -15.19 2.09 12.36
N THR A 104 -15.63 0.89 12.73
CA THR A 104 -16.93 0.68 13.39
C THR A 104 -17.00 1.43 14.72
N SER A 105 -15.97 1.28 15.57
CA SER A 105 -15.87 2.03 16.83
C SER A 105 -15.72 3.53 16.62
N GLN A 106 -14.98 3.95 15.59
CA GLN A 106 -14.74 5.37 15.32
C GLN A 106 -16.00 6.10 14.86
N VAL A 107 -16.82 5.45 14.03
CA VAL A 107 -18.11 6.02 13.60
C VAL A 107 -19.05 6.13 14.80
N TYR A 108 -19.08 5.13 15.69
CA TYR A 108 -19.87 5.21 16.92
C TYR A 108 -19.45 6.38 17.82
N ASP A 109 -18.15 6.50 18.13
CA ASP A 109 -17.64 7.57 18.99
C ASP A 109 -17.87 8.96 18.38
N ALA A 110 -17.72 9.09 17.06
CA ALA A 110 -17.95 10.35 16.35
C ALA A 110 -19.43 10.76 16.33
N ILE A 111 -20.37 9.81 16.15
CA ILE A 111 -21.82 10.09 16.24
C ILE A 111 -22.16 10.55 17.66
N ARG A 112 -21.70 9.84 18.69
CA ARG A 112 -21.94 10.22 20.09
C ARG A 112 -21.41 11.61 20.42
N GLN A 113 -20.25 11.96 19.87
CA GLN A 113 -19.70 13.30 20.04
C GLN A 113 -20.56 14.36 19.35
N LEU A 114 -21.06 14.10 18.13
CA LEU A 114 -21.96 15.03 17.41
C LEU A 114 -23.28 15.27 18.16
N VAL A 115 -23.82 14.24 18.82
CA VAL A 115 -25.01 14.35 19.68
C VAL A 115 -24.71 15.21 20.91
N SER A 116 -23.56 15.00 21.56
CA SER A 116 -23.13 15.84 22.69
C SER A 116 -22.89 17.31 22.30
N GLU A 117 -22.53 17.57 21.04
CA GLU A 117 -22.38 18.91 20.47
C GLU A 117 -23.74 19.53 20.07
N GLY A 118 -24.88 18.83 20.26
CA GLY A 118 -26.21 19.27 19.88
C GLY A 118 -26.42 19.36 18.37
N ARG A 119 -25.61 18.63 17.59
CA ARG A 119 -25.64 18.63 16.12
C ARG A 119 -26.40 17.48 15.50
N ILE A 120 -26.84 16.53 16.32
CA ILE A 120 -27.73 15.42 15.99
C ILE A 120 -28.67 15.32 17.19
N GLU A 121 -29.97 15.15 16.96
CA GLU A 121 -30.92 14.96 18.07
C GLU A 121 -30.65 13.63 18.78
N SER A 122 -30.83 13.60 20.10
CA SER A 122 -30.57 12.40 20.90
C SER A 122 -31.42 11.19 20.45
N ASP A 123 -32.63 11.44 19.94
CA ASP A 123 -33.51 10.40 19.40
C ASP A 123 -33.05 9.91 18.00
N GLU A 124 -32.29 10.73 17.28
CA GLU A 124 -31.68 10.35 16.00
C GLU A 124 -30.37 9.57 16.17
N GLU A 125 -29.64 9.72 17.29
CA GLU A 125 -28.43 8.93 17.59
C GLU A 125 -28.68 7.43 17.47
N GLU A 126 -29.73 6.97 18.17
CA GLU A 126 -30.10 5.56 18.23
C GLU A 126 -30.58 5.07 16.86
N ASN A 127 -31.29 5.92 16.11
CA ASN A 127 -31.79 5.58 14.77
C ASN A 127 -30.66 5.52 13.72
N THR A 128 -29.79 6.52 13.65
CA THR A 128 -28.70 6.59 12.65
C THR A 128 -27.67 5.49 12.89
N TYR A 129 -27.20 5.29 14.13
CA TYR A 129 -26.22 4.24 14.40
C TYR A 129 -26.80 2.84 14.18
N THR A 130 -28.06 2.60 14.57
CA THR A 130 -28.71 1.30 14.36
C THR A 130 -28.83 0.95 12.88
N GLN A 131 -29.10 1.92 12.02
CA GLN A 131 -29.13 1.75 10.57
C GLN A 131 -27.74 1.52 9.97
N LEU A 132 -26.71 2.20 10.46
CA LEU A 132 -25.33 2.08 9.96
C LEU A 132 -24.61 0.81 10.43
N ARG A 133 -24.90 0.36 11.65
CA ARG A 133 -24.24 -0.79 12.31
C ARG A 133 -24.12 -2.05 11.44
N PRO A 134 -25.19 -2.55 10.77
CA PRO A 134 -25.07 -3.76 9.93
C PRO A 134 -24.08 -3.57 8.77
N PHE A 135 -24.03 -2.39 8.16
CA PHE A 135 -23.13 -2.10 7.04
C PHE A 135 -21.67 -1.94 7.50
N LEU A 136 -21.46 -1.31 8.66
CA LEU A 136 -20.14 -1.18 9.28
C LEU A 136 -19.55 -2.55 9.67
N ILE A 137 -20.37 -3.50 10.11
CA ILE A 137 -19.96 -4.88 10.42
C ILE A 137 -19.81 -5.73 9.14
N ALA A 138 -20.60 -5.46 8.10
CA ALA A 138 -20.50 -6.16 6.82
C ALA A 138 -19.15 -5.89 6.12
N ALA A 139 -18.63 -4.66 6.19
CA ALA A 139 -17.37 -4.28 5.56
C ALA A 139 -16.16 -5.16 5.96
N PRO A 140 -15.82 -5.35 7.26
CA PRO A 140 -14.72 -6.23 7.66
C PRO A 140 -15.00 -7.70 7.30
N CYS A 141 -16.25 -8.16 7.34
CA CYS A 141 -16.61 -9.53 6.93
C CYS A 141 -16.31 -9.78 5.44
N ILE A 142 -16.66 -8.84 4.56
CA ILE A 142 -16.36 -8.91 3.12
C ILE A 142 -14.85 -8.92 2.89
N ILE A 143 -14.10 -8.07 3.58
CA ILE A 143 -12.63 -8.01 3.47
C ILE A 143 -11.99 -9.29 4.01
N ALA A 144 -12.48 -9.85 5.11
CA ALA A 144 -11.97 -11.09 5.68
C ALA A 144 -12.15 -12.26 4.70
N LEU A 145 -13.35 -12.43 4.15
CA LEU A 145 -13.64 -13.43 3.12
C LEU A 145 -12.73 -13.22 1.90
N GLY A 146 -12.66 -11.99 1.40
CA GLY A 146 -11.81 -11.63 0.28
C GLY A 146 -10.33 -11.90 0.55
N THR A 147 -9.84 -11.68 1.77
CA THR A 147 -8.46 -11.97 2.18
C THR A 147 -8.15 -13.47 2.10
N VAL A 148 -9.07 -14.32 2.56
CA VAL A 148 -8.90 -15.78 2.48
C VAL A 148 -8.84 -16.23 1.02
N VAL A 149 -9.78 -15.75 0.18
CA VAL A 149 -9.83 -16.09 -1.24
C VAL A 149 -8.59 -15.57 -1.97
N LEU A 150 -8.19 -14.31 -1.75
CA LEU A 150 -6.98 -13.74 -2.34
C LEU A 150 -5.71 -14.47 -1.90
N SER A 151 -5.62 -14.89 -0.64
CA SER A 151 -4.46 -15.65 -0.14
C SER A 151 -4.36 -17.02 -0.83
N PHE A 152 -5.48 -17.71 -1.02
CA PHE A 152 -5.52 -18.97 -1.77
C PHE A 152 -5.10 -18.79 -3.23
N ILE A 153 -5.63 -17.77 -3.91
CA ILE A 153 -5.29 -17.48 -5.30
C ILE A 153 -3.82 -17.03 -5.42
N ALA A 154 -3.32 -16.23 -4.48
CA ALA A 154 -1.93 -15.79 -4.41
C ALA A 154 -0.97 -16.97 -4.26
N TRP A 155 -1.32 -18.00 -3.48
CA TRP A 155 -0.55 -19.22 -3.38
C TRP A 155 -0.44 -19.97 -4.73
N LYS A 156 -1.52 -20.01 -5.53
CA LYS A 156 -1.49 -20.57 -6.89
C LYS A 156 -0.65 -19.72 -7.85
N LEU A 157 -0.80 -18.40 -7.81
CA LEU A 157 0.02 -17.46 -8.60
C LEU A 157 1.51 -17.54 -8.26
N TYR A 158 1.84 -17.77 -6.99
CA TYR A 158 3.23 -17.96 -6.57
C TYR A 158 3.89 -19.10 -7.34
N HIS A 159 3.23 -20.25 -7.45
CA HIS A 159 3.74 -21.40 -8.19
C HIS A 159 3.87 -21.10 -9.69
N GLU A 160 2.87 -20.46 -10.29
CA GLU A 160 2.86 -20.13 -11.72
C GLU A 160 3.94 -19.11 -12.11
N PHE A 161 4.12 -18.05 -11.30
CA PHE A 161 5.14 -17.03 -11.52
C PHE A 161 6.54 -17.56 -11.19
N ALA A 162 6.70 -18.38 -10.15
CA ALA A 162 7.98 -19.01 -9.83
C ALA A 162 8.47 -19.89 -11.00
N TRP A 163 7.56 -20.64 -11.64
CA TRP A 163 7.87 -21.45 -12.83
C TRP A 163 8.26 -20.60 -14.05
N THR A 164 7.55 -19.48 -14.27
CA THR A 164 7.87 -18.55 -15.36
C THR A 164 9.22 -17.86 -15.16
N ILE A 165 9.51 -17.40 -13.93
CA ILE A 165 10.80 -16.78 -13.57
C ILE A 165 11.94 -17.79 -13.69
N TYR A 166 11.71 -19.05 -13.30
CA TYR A 166 12.68 -20.12 -13.51
C TYR A 166 13.07 -20.21 -14.98
N LYS A 167 12.12 -20.34 -15.91
CA LYS A 167 12.46 -20.48 -17.35
C LYS A 167 13.29 -19.32 -17.93
N HIS A 168 13.12 -18.10 -17.44
CA HIS A 168 13.84 -16.91 -17.97
C HIS A 168 15.16 -16.58 -17.25
N ILE A 169 15.34 -16.97 -15.98
CA ILE A 169 16.48 -16.54 -15.13
C ILE A 169 17.23 -17.75 -14.52
N SER A 170 17.28 -18.90 -15.20
CA SER A 170 17.79 -20.16 -14.61
C SER A 170 19.30 -20.37 -14.61
N ALA A 171 20.13 -19.56 -15.28
CA ALA A 171 21.57 -19.84 -15.29
C ALA A 171 22.31 -19.30 -14.05
N ASP A 172 21.83 -18.23 -13.39
CA ASP A 172 22.52 -17.61 -12.25
C ASP A 172 21.60 -17.32 -11.05
N LEU A 173 21.71 -18.17 -10.02
CA LEU A 173 20.99 -18.05 -8.75
C LEU A 173 21.33 -16.78 -7.97
N ARG A 174 22.56 -16.24 -8.12
CA ARG A 174 23.00 -15.03 -7.42
C ARG A 174 22.32 -13.80 -7.99
N LEU A 175 22.22 -13.71 -9.31
CA LEU A 175 21.50 -12.63 -9.99
C LEU A 175 20.01 -12.65 -9.65
N LYS A 176 19.38 -13.84 -9.62
CA LYS A 176 17.97 -14.01 -9.20
C LYS A 176 17.71 -13.47 -7.79
N ARG A 177 18.58 -13.77 -6.82
CA ARG A 177 18.45 -13.28 -5.43
C ARG A 177 18.55 -11.75 -5.36
N ARG A 178 19.47 -11.15 -6.11
CA ARG A 178 19.65 -9.68 -6.18
C ARG A 178 18.41 -9.00 -6.79
N TYR A 179 17.88 -9.57 -7.87
CA TYR A 179 16.66 -9.08 -8.51
C TYR A 179 15.44 -9.17 -7.59
N LEU A 180 15.29 -10.28 -6.87
CA LEU A 180 14.23 -10.45 -5.88
C LEU A 180 14.31 -9.39 -4.78
N THR A 181 15.52 -9.13 -4.25
CA THR A 181 15.75 -8.08 -3.24
C THR A 181 15.34 -6.69 -3.75
N TYR A 182 15.68 -6.36 -5.00
CA TYR A 182 15.24 -5.14 -5.65
C TYR A 182 13.71 -5.07 -5.80
N GLN A 183 13.06 -6.16 -6.21
CA GLN A 183 11.61 -6.22 -6.31
C GLN A 183 10.90 -6.07 -4.96
N ILE A 184 11.45 -6.63 -3.88
CA ILE A 184 10.96 -6.43 -2.51
C ILE A 184 10.98 -4.95 -2.18
N TYR A 185 12.13 -4.30 -2.38
CA TYR A 185 12.29 -2.88 -2.06
C TYR A 185 11.29 -2.00 -2.85
N ILE A 186 11.17 -2.19 -4.17
CA ILE A 186 10.22 -1.42 -4.98
C ILE A 186 8.75 -1.71 -4.61
N ALA A 187 8.44 -2.95 -4.18
CA ALA A 187 7.10 -3.28 -3.68
C ALA A 187 6.81 -2.56 -2.36
N LEU A 188 7.75 -2.56 -1.41
CA LEU A 188 7.62 -1.85 -0.13
C LEU A 188 7.39 -0.36 -0.33
N LEU A 189 8.13 0.31 -1.23
CA LEU A 189 7.91 1.74 -1.52
C LEU A 189 6.47 2.07 -1.97
N LYS A 190 5.79 1.13 -2.65
CA LYS A 190 4.39 1.32 -3.06
C LYS A 190 3.44 1.16 -1.89
N PHE A 191 3.67 0.19 -1.01
CA PHE A 191 2.86 0.05 0.19
C PHE A 191 3.09 1.23 1.16
N ASP A 192 4.33 1.66 1.34
CA ASP A 192 4.70 2.82 2.16
C ASP A 192 3.98 4.09 1.71
N PHE A 193 3.83 4.30 0.40
CA PHE A 193 3.06 5.43 -0.13
C PHE A 193 1.64 5.49 0.45
N PHE A 194 0.92 4.37 0.50
CA PHE A 194 -0.45 4.37 0.99
C PHE A 194 -0.54 4.65 2.49
N PHE A 195 0.26 3.95 3.31
CA PHE A 195 0.18 4.12 4.76
C PHE A 195 0.70 5.49 5.21
N PHE A 196 1.75 6.00 4.58
CA PHE A 196 2.25 7.35 4.84
C PHE A 196 1.22 8.41 4.45
N LEU A 197 0.62 8.30 3.26
CA LEU A 197 -0.39 9.24 2.79
C LEU A 197 -1.65 9.17 3.66
N GLY A 198 -2.12 7.96 4.00
CA GLY A 198 -3.26 7.76 4.88
C GLY A 198 -3.07 8.42 6.23
N PHE A 199 -1.93 8.19 6.88
CA PHE A 199 -1.59 8.87 8.14
C PHE A 199 -1.59 10.40 7.99
N THR A 200 -0.93 10.90 6.94
CA THR A 200 -0.74 12.35 6.75
C THR A 200 -2.07 13.05 6.48
N VAL A 201 -2.95 12.45 5.67
CA VAL A 201 -4.29 12.97 5.38
C VAL A 201 -5.17 12.96 6.64
N GLN A 202 -5.21 11.86 7.39
CA GLN A 202 -5.95 11.80 8.68
C GLN A 202 -5.46 12.86 9.65
N PHE A 203 -4.14 12.99 9.76
CA PHE A 203 -3.52 13.94 10.68
C PHE A 203 -3.84 15.38 10.29
N VAL A 204 -3.71 15.75 9.01
CA VAL A 204 -4.00 17.12 8.53
C VAL A 204 -5.46 17.48 8.73
N VAL A 205 -6.39 16.58 8.40
CA VAL A 205 -7.81 16.91 8.41
C VAL A 205 -8.40 16.90 9.82
N VAL A 206 -8.00 15.96 10.68
CA VAL A 206 -8.66 15.77 11.98
C VAL A 206 -7.95 16.51 13.12
N VAL A 207 -6.63 16.59 13.09
CA VAL A 207 -5.84 17.07 14.25
C VAL A 207 -5.40 18.52 14.07
N VAL A 208 -5.00 18.90 12.86
CA VAL A 208 -4.33 20.17 12.68
C VAL A 208 -5.33 21.29 12.40
N SER A 209 -5.30 22.31 13.25
CA SER A 209 -6.07 23.53 13.01
C SER A 209 -5.44 24.35 11.88
N ALA A 210 -6.26 24.93 11.01
CA ALA A 210 -5.84 25.67 9.81
C ALA A 210 -4.95 26.90 10.08
N ARG A 211 -4.80 27.32 11.35
CA ARG A 211 -3.99 28.48 11.75
C ARG A 211 -2.57 28.13 12.23
N ASP A 212 -2.25 26.85 12.35
CA ASP A 212 -0.95 26.42 12.86
C ASP A 212 0.09 26.29 11.74
N ALA A 213 1.34 26.69 11.99
CA ALA A 213 2.45 26.47 11.05
C ALA A 213 2.63 24.97 10.71
N GLU A 214 2.23 24.07 11.61
CA GLU A 214 2.23 22.63 11.42
C GLU A 214 1.28 22.16 10.31
N PHE A 215 0.21 22.92 10.02
CA PHE A 215 -0.74 22.63 8.95
C PHE A 215 -0.06 22.72 7.59
N TYR A 216 0.55 23.88 7.31
CA TYR A 216 1.24 24.15 6.06
C TYR A 216 2.44 23.21 5.85
N LEU A 217 3.20 22.94 6.91
CA LEU A 217 4.32 22.00 6.85
C LEU A 217 3.86 20.58 6.55
N THR A 218 2.76 20.11 7.15
CA THR A 218 2.28 18.75 6.92
C THR A 218 1.64 18.60 5.54
N ILE A 219 0.93 19.63 5.05
CA ILE A 219 0.43 19.66 3.67
C ILE A 219 1.58 19.61 2.68
N ALA A 220 2.65 20.39 2.90
CA ALA A 220 3.85 20.35 2.07
C ALA A 220 4.57 18.99 2.12
N ALA A 221 4.46 18.25 3.23
CA ALA A 221 5.04 16.92 3.37
C ALA A 221 4.40 15.89 2.41
N ILE A 222 3.14 16.06 2.02
CA ILE A 222 2.46 15.15 1.08
C ILE A 222 3.20 15.11 -0.27
N PRO A 223 3.31 16.20 -1.06
CA PRO A 223 4.02 16.15 -2.34
C PRO A 223 5.51 15.81 -2.18
N VAL A 224 6.15 16.25 -1.09
CA VAL A 224 7.56 15.92 -0.81
C VAL A 224 7.75 14.41 -0.67
N THR A 225 6.88 13.71 0.04
CA THR A 225 6.99 12.25 0.20
C THR A 225 6.77 11.51 -1.11
N ILE A 226 5.84 11.97 -1.95
CA ILE A 226 5.63 11.42 -3.29
C ILE A 226 6.92 11.53 -4.12
N ILE A 227 7.51 12.73 -4.18
CA ILE A 227 8.75 12.99 -4.92
C ILE A 227 9.88 12.10 -4.39
N LEU A 228 9.99 11.97 -3.07
CA LEU A 228 11.03 11.19 -2.41
C LEU A 228 10.91 9.70 -2.73
N LEU A 229 9.70 9.13 -2.75
CA LEU A 229 9.48 7.73 -3.11
C LEU A 229 9.83 7.45 -4.58
N PHE A 230 9.47 8.36 -5.50
CA PHE A 230 9.91 8.25 -6.90
C PHE A 230 11.43 8.40 -7.05
N LEU A 231 12.03 9.34 -6.31
CA LEU A 231 13.47 9.56 -6.30
C LEU A 231 14.21 8.33 -5.75
N ALA A 232 13.71 7.71 -4.68
CA ALA A 232 14.25 6.48 -4.12
C ALA A 232 14.26 5.34 -5.14
N ALA A 233 13.14 5.14 -5.84
CA ALA A 233 13.04 4.16 -6.91
C ALA A 233 14.00 4.47 -8.08
N TYR A 234 14.16 5.75 -8.43
CA TYR A 234 15.07 6.20 -9.49
C TYR A 234 16.55 6.01 -9.15
N ILE A 235 16.96 6.45 -7.96
CA ILE A 235 18.33 6.32 -7.45
C ILE A 235 18.75 4.84 -7.41
N THR A 236 17.85 3.98 -6.94
CA THR A 236 18.10 2.54 -6.87
C THR A 236 18.33 1.94 -8.24
N ARG A 237 17.59 2.37 -9.27
CA ARG A 237 17.81 1.94 -10.67
C ARG A 237 19.14 2.41 -11.26
N LYS A 238 19.65 3.54 -10.77
CA LYS A 238 20.97 4.06 -11.17
C LYS A 238 22.13 3.40 -10.43
N GLU A 239 21.85 2.63 -9.37
CA GLU A 239 22.84 2.02 -8.47
C GLU A 239 23.82 3.06 -7.87
N SER A 240 23.31 4.25 -7.54
CA SER A 240 24.13 5.30 -6.90
C SER A 240 24.24 5.06 -5.40
N TYR A 241 25.46 4.76 -4.91
CA TYR A 241 25.72 4.58 -3.48
C TYR A 241 25.40 5.82 -2.66
N TYR A 242 25.85 7.00 -3.09
CA TYR A 242 25.61 8.26 -2.38
C TYR A 242 24.12 8.59 -2.31
N GLY A 243 23.40 8.41 -3.41
CA GLY A 243 21.96 8.64 -3.44
C GLY A 243 21.21 7.67 -2.52
N GLN A 244 21.57 6.38 -2.57
CA GLN A 244 20.88 5.37 -1.76
C GLN A 244 21.16 5.56 -0.27
N PHE A 245 22.39 5.92 0.09
CA PHE A 245 22.75 6.28 1.47
C PHE A 245 21.91 7.46 1.97
N PHE A 246 21.78 8.52 1.17
CA PHE A 246 20.95 9.67 1.52
C PHE A 246 19.47 9.29 1.73
N ILE A 247 18.93 8.44 0.87
CA ILE A 247 17.56 7.92 1.03
C ILE A 247 17.39 7.11 2.32
N ILE A 248 18.37 6.27 2.67
CA ILE A 248 18.36 5.51 3.92
C ILE A 248 18.35 6.45 5.13
N VAL A 249 19.17 7.51 5.13
CA VAL A 249 19.16 8.52 6.19
C VAL A 249 17.78 9.18 6.31
N ILE A 250 17.14 9.50 5.18
CA ILE A 250 15.78 10.04 5.21
C ILE A 250 14.77 9.04 5.79
N TYR A 251 14.89 7.74 5.53
CA TYR A 251 14.02 6.74 6.15
C TYR A 251 14.19 6.68 7.67
N PHE A 252 15.43 6.81 8.18
CA PHE A 252 15.66 6.94 9.62
C PHE A 252 15.01 8.22 10.19
N THR A 253 15.10 9.35 9.47
CA THR A 253 14.42 10.59 9.86
C THR A 253 12.89 10.43 9.86
N ALA A 254 12.32 9.78 8.83
CA ALA A 254 10.90 9.50 8.76
C ALA A 254 10.44 8.58 9.91
N MET A 255 11.21 7.55 10.23
CA MET A 255 10.96 6.68 11.37
C MET A 255 10.96 7.47 12.69
N ALA A 256 11.96 8.32 12.92
CA ALA A 256 12.02 9.18 14.10
C ALA A 256 10.82 10.14 14.19
N TYR A 257 10.38 10.70 13.07
CA TYR A 257 9.18 11.54 12.99
C TYR A 257 7.90 10.77 13.37
N PHE A 258 7.72 9.54 12.88
CA PHE A 258 6.58 8.71 13.27
C PHE A 258 6.59 8.35 14.75
N VAL A 259 7.76 8.00 15.31
CA VAL A 259 7.91 7.77 16.75
C VAL A 259 7.52 9.01 17.55
N PHE A 260 8.05 10.18 17.16
CA PHE A 260 7.71 11.44 17.81
C PHE A 260 6.20 11.73 17.78
N LYS A 261 5.55 11.54 16.61
CA LYS A 261 4.10 11.76 16.49
C LYS A 261 3.31 10.75 17.32
N LEU A 262 3.72 9.48 17.33
CA LEU A 262 3.09 8.45 18.14
C LEU A 262 3.16 8.82 19.63
N VAL A 263 4.32 9.23 20.15
CA VAL A 263 4.46 9.66 21.55
C VAL A 263 3.61 10.91 21.83
N ARG A 264 3.63 11.90 20.93
CA ARG A 264 2.88 13.15 21.07
C ARG A 264 1.37 12.94 21.15
N MET A 265 0.83 11.89 20.51
CA MET A 265 -0.60 11.54 20.60
C MET A 265 -1.05 11.17 22.02
N TYR A 266 -0.14 10.67 22.86
CA TYR A 266 -0.42 10.24 24.23
C TYR A 266 0.14 11.20 25.29
N THR A 267 0.69 12.35 24.90
CA THR A 267 1.27 13.31 25.84
C THR A 267 0.23 14.37 26.24
N PRO A 268 0.05 14.69 27.54
CA PRO A 268 -1.05 15.50 28.05
C PRO A 268 -1.31 16.88 27.40
N PRO A 269 -0.29 17.67 26.97
CA PRO A 269 -0.52 19.02 26.45
C PRO A 269 -1.37 19.07 25.18
N ARG A 270 -1.45 17.96 24.44
CA ARG A 270 -2.08 17.92 23.12
C ARG A 270 -2.98 16.71 22.92
N GLU A 271 -3.13 15.91 23.97
CA GLU A 271 -3.85 14.64 23.98
C GLU A 271 -5.30 14.78 23.48
N LYS A 272 -5.97 15.88 23.86
CA LYS A 272 -7.38 16.15 23.55
C LYS A 272 -7.63 16.32 22.05
N ASP A 273 -6.70 16.93 21.33
CA ASP A 273 -6.80 17.17 19.88
C ASP A 273 -6.80 15.84 19.09
N TYR A 274 -6.22 14.78 19.66
CA TYR A 274 -6.14 13.49 19.01
C TYR A 274 -7.28 12.54 19.38
N LEU A 275 -8.12 12.84 20.38
CA LEU A 275 -9.08 11.86 20.93
C LEU A 275 -9.99 11.25 19.85
N ALA A 276 -10.55 12.07 18.97
CA ALA A 276 -11.45 11.63 17.90
C ALA A 276 -10.79 10.70 16.85
N ALA A 277 -9.46 10.78 16.69
CA ALA A 277 -8.71 10.02 15.69
C ALA A 277 -7.59 9.16 16.24
N ARG A 278 -7.46 9.04 17.57
CA ARG A 278 -6.31 8.39 18.19
C ARG A 278 -6.22 6.94 17.73
N SER A 279 -7.33 6.21 17.74
CA SER A 279 -7.33 4.80 17.39
C SER A 279 -6.91 4.54 15.93
N SER A 280 -7.36 5.35 14.97
CA SER A 280 -6.98 5.21 13.55
C SER A 280 -5.53 5.64 13.34
N LEU A 281 -5.17 6.83 13.84
CA LEU A 281 -3.84 7.42 13.69
C LEU A 281 -2.75 6.55 14.29
N THR A 282 -2.99 5.96 15.46
CA THR A 282 -2.02 5.07 16.12
C THR A 282 -1.84 3.78 15.33
N THR A 283 -2.92 3.21 14.80
CA THR A 283 -2.84 2.01 13.94
C THR A 283 -2.05 2.30 12.67
N PHE A 284 -2.33 3.41 11.99
CA PHE A 284 -1.56 3.82 10.81
C PHE A 284 -0.10 4.11 11.16
N ALA A 285 0.18 4.77 12.28
CA ALA A 285 1.54 5.05 12.72
C ALA A 285 2.32 3.75 13.01
N VAL A 286 1.73 2.79 13.71
CA VAL A 286 2.36 1.49 14.02
C VAL A 286 2.60 0.68 12.75
N LEU A 287 1.59 0.56 11.86
CA LEU A 287 1.75 -0.14 10.59
C LEU A 287 2.83 0.51 9.71
N THR A 288 2.85 1.84 9.63
CA THR A 288 3.88 2.58 8.88
C THR A 288 5.26 2.37 9.48
N LEU A 289 5.39 2.37 10.81
CA LEU A 289 6.66 2.15 11.50
C LEU A 289 7.20 0.74 11.24
N LEU A 290 6.35 -0.28 11.31
CA LEU A 290 6.73 -1.66 10.95
C LEU A 290 7.18 -1.77 9.49
N LEU A 291 6.44 -1.16 8.56
CA LEU A 291 6.81 -1.16 7.15
C LEU A 291 8.12 -0.43 6.88
N VAL A 292 8.33 0.76 7.47
CA VAL A 292 9.57 1.54 7.31
C VAL A 292 10.79 0.77 7.83
N ILE A 293 10.68 0.03 8.94
CA ILE A 293 11.77 -0.83 9.43
C ILE A 293 12.16 -1.87 8.38
N VAL A 294 11.18 -2.54 7.78
CA VAL A 294 11.42 -3.53 6.71
C VAL A 294 11.96 -2.84 5.46
N THR A 295 11.48 -1.65 5.12
CA THR A 295 11.98 -0.84 3.99
C THR A 295 13.44 -0.44 4.18
N ILE A 296 13.86 -0.03 5.37
CA ILE A 296 15.26 0.29 5.69
C ILE A 296 16.13 -0.96 5.50
N ALA A 297 15.73 -2.11 6.03
CA ALA A 297 16.46 -3.36 5.87
C ALA A 297 16.60 -3.73 4.38
N ALA A 298 15.51 -3.66 3.62
CA ALA A 298 15.51 -3.90 2.18
C ALA A 298 16.41 -2.90 1.43
N ALA A 299 16.38 -1.61 1.79
CA ALA A 299 17.20 -0.57 1.18
C ALA A 299 18.71 -0.83 1.37
N ILE A 300 19.11 -1.27 2.56
CA ILE A 300 20.49 -1.66 2.88
C ILE A 300 20.89 -2.90 2.07
N MET A 301 20.04 -3.94 2.03
CA MET A 301 20.31 -5.14 1.24
C MET A 301 20.45 -4.83 -0.26
N VAL A 302 19.64 -3.92 -0.80
CA VAL A 302 19.76 -3.48 -2.19
C VAL A 302 21.07 -2.73 -2.42
N MET A 303 21.47 -1.84 -1.50
CA MET A 303 22.72 -1.09 -1.60
C MET A 303 23.96 -2.00 -1.61
N ILE A 304 23.99 -3.04 -0.76
CA ILE A 304 25.07 -4.05 -0.72
C ILE A 304 25.17 -4.84 -2.03
N ASN A 305 24.10 -4.86 -2.84
CA ASN A 305 24.02 -5.60 -4.09
C ASN A 305 24.35 -4.77 -5.36
N PHE A 306 24.67 -3.48 -5.22
CA PHE A 306 25.04 -2.61 -6.34
C PHE A 306 26.31 -3.04 -7.07
N ASN A 307 26.43 -2.69 -8.35
CA ASN A 307 27.53 -3.01 -9.28
C ASN A 307 27.80 -4.51 -9.49
N LYS A 308 26.89 -5.39 -9.09
CA LYS A 308 27.03 -6.84 -9.26
C LYS A 308 26.23 -7.39 -10.46
N GLY A 309 26.12 -6.59 -11.54
CA GLY A 309 25.52 -7.01 -12.81
C GLY A 309 23.98 -6.91 -12.90
N LEU A 310 23.31 -6.26 -11.94
CA LEU A 310 21.84 -6.19 -11.90
C LEU A 310 21.27 -5.09 -12.82
N LYS A 311 22.02 -4.01 -13.03
CA LYS A 311 21.67 -2.83 -13.83
C LYS A 311 21.06 -3.12 -15.22
N PRO A 312 21.62 -4.00 -16.08
CA PRO A 312 21.06 -4.25 -17.42
C PRO A 312 19.66 -4.90 -17.40
N HIS A 313 19.37 -5.70 -16.36
CA HIS A 313 18.10 -6.40 -16.21
C HIS A 313 17.00 -5.52 -15.61
N ILE A 314 17.36 -4.51 -14.81
CA ILE A 314 16.41 -3.56 -14.23
C ILE A 314 16.02 -2.46 -15.24
N GLN A 315 16.93 -2.07 -16.13
CA GLN A 315 16.70 -0.98 -17.09
C GLN A 315 15.76 -1.37 -18.25
N LYS A 316 15.65 -2.66 -18.58
CA LYS A 316 14.71 -3.15 -19.59
C LYS A 316 13.30 -3.31 -18.98
N ARG A 317 12.36 -2.47 -19.43
CA ARG A 317 11.00 -2.29 -18.87
C ARG A 317 10.03 -3.47 -19.14
N LYS A 318 10.42 -4.49 -19.90
CA LYS A 318 9.57 -5.65 -20.24
C LYS A 318 10.39 -6.94 -20.18
N LEU A 319 9.92 -7.93 -19.38
CA LEU A 319 10.23 -9.33 -19.64
C LEU A 319 9.47 -9.73 -20.91
N PRO A 320 10.12 -10.20 -21.99
CA PRO A 320 9.43 -10.72 -23.16
C PRO A 320 8.50 -11.87 -22.76
N ASN A 321 7.28 -11.90 -23.27
CA ASN A 321 6.43 -13.09 -23.16
C ASN A 321 7.11 -14.23 -23.91
N ALA A 322 7.34 -15.38 -23.26
CA ALA A 322 7.89 -16.57 -23.92
C ALA A 322 7.05 -17.03 -25.13
N ASN A 323 5.77 -16.69 -25.17
CA ASN A 323 4.86 -17.01 -26.26
C ASN A 323 5.03 -16.10 -27.50
N GLU A 324 5.89 -15.07 -27.43
CA GLU A 324 6.17 -14.13 -28.53
C GLU A 324 7.58 -14.29 -29.10
N LEU A 325 8.38 -15.25 -28.58
CA LEU A 325 9.68 -15.57 -29.18
C LEU A 325 9.43 -16.48 -30.38
N PRO A 326 9.79 -16.08 -31.62
CA PRO A 326 9.70 -16.97 -32.76
C PRO A 326 10.65 -18.15 -32.53
N GLU A 327 10.09 -19.34 -32.41
CA GLU A 327 10.84 -20.58 -32.34
C GLU A 327 11.31 -20.91 -33.76
N VAL A 328 12.59 -20.64 -34.06
CA VAL A 328 13.22 -21.02 -35.33
C VAL A 328 14.18 -22.17 -35.04
N ASN A 329 13.91 -23.35 -35.64
CA ASN A 329 14.74 -24.56 -35.53
C ASN A 329 15.00 -25.05 -34.09
N GLY A 330 13.99 -25.07 -33.22
CA GLY A 330 14.09 -25.67 -31.88
C GLY A 330 15.09 -24.99 -30.94
N LYS A 331 15.53 -23.77 -31.28
CA LYS A 331 16.41 -22.94 -30.45
C LYS A 331 15.70 -21.62 -30.15
N TRP A 332 15.60 -21.29 -28.86
CA TRP A 332 15.14 -19.98 -28.42
C TRP A 332 16.17 -18.92 -28.83
N GLN A 333 15.87 -18.15 -29.87
CA GLN A 333 16.66 -16.96 -30.19
C GLN A 333 16.43 -15.92 -29.10
N THR A 334 17.43 -15.71 -28.24
CA THR A 334 17.49 -14.50 -27.41
C THR A 334 17.71 -13.32 -28.36
N SER A 335 16.73 -12.45 -28.50
CA SER A 335 16.88 -11.21 -29.24
C SER A 335 18.05 -10.39 -28.64
N ASP A 336 19.09 -10.23 -29.46
CA ASP A 336 20.23 -9.33 -29.34
C ASP A 336 20.59 -8.87 -27.92
N PHE A 337 21.30 -9.75 -27.21
CA PHE A 337 22.16 -9.36 -26.10
C PHE A 337 23.46 -8.75 -26.66
N ASN A 338 23.40 -7.51 -27.16
CA ASN A 338 24.58 -6.78 -27.62
C ASN A 338 25.31 -6.11 -26.44
N GLY A 339 25.61 -6.89 -25.40
CA GLY A 339 26.51 -6.52 -24.31
C GLY A 339 27.76 -7.40 -24.37
N PRO A 340 28.92 -6.94 -23.85
CA PRO A 340 30.11 -7.78 -23.83
C PRO A 340 29.77 -9.11 -23.14
N PRO A 341 30.18 -10.26 -23.72
CA PRO A 341 29.89 -11.56 -23.14
C PRO A 341 30.39 -11.56 -21.70
N HIS A 342 29.48 -11.85 -20.77
CA HIS A 342 29.86 -12.10 -19.39
C HIS A 342 30.84 -13.29 -19.43
N PRO A 343 32.06 -13.20 -18.88
CA PRO A 343 32.95 -14.34 -18.82
C PRO A 343 32.27 -15.40 -17.96
N LEU A 344 31.72 -16.42 -18.60
CA LEU A 344 31.35 -17.65 -17.95
C LEU A 344 32.64 -18.17 -17.31
N GLY A 345 32.65 -18.29 -15.99
CA GLY A 345 33.77 -18.91 -15.28
C GLY A 345 34.10 -20.25 -15.93
N GLN A 346 35.39 -20.60 -15.94
CA GLN A 346 35.90 -21.82 -16.58
C GLN A 346 35.00 -23.01 -16.26
N VAL A 347 34.42 -23.60 -17.31
CA VAL A 347 33.68 -24.85 -17.21
C VAL A 347 34.69 -25.91 -16.74
N PRO A 348 34.45 -26.60 -15.62
CA PRO A 348 35.31 -27.71 -15.23
C PRO A 348 35.31 -28.73 -16.38
N GLN A 349 36.48 -29.06 -16.90
CA GLN A 349 36.61 -30.11 -17.91
C GLN A 349 35.96 -31.38 -17.37
N ARG A 350 35.01 -31.90 -18.16
CA ARG A 350 34.29 -33.14 -17.91
C ARG A 350 35.33 -34.25 -17.68
N MET A 351 35.37 -34.85 -16.50
CA MET A 351 36.16 -36.07 -16.27
C MET A 351 35.62 -37.14 -17.22
N THR A 352 36.44 -37.53 -18.19
CA THR A 352 36.25 -38.76 -18.95
C THR A 352 36.51 -39.91 -18.00
N ILE A 353 35.48 -40.74 -17.78
CA ILE A 353 35.65 -42.06 -17.18
C ILE A 353 35.97 -42.97 -18.38
N ASP A 354 37.19 -43.49 -18.41
CA ASP A 354 37.58 -44.60 -19.29
C ASP A 354 36.88 -45.90 -18.85
#